data_AF-A0A929BRQ6-F1
#
_entry.id   AF-A0A929BRQ6-F1
#
_cell.length_a   1.000
_cell.length_b   1.000
_cell.length_c   1.000
_cell.angle_alpha   90.00
_cell.angle_beta   90.00
_cell.angle_gamma   90.00
#
_symmetry.space_group_name_H-M   'P 1'
#
loop_
_entity.id
_entity.type
_entity.pdbx_description
1 polymer ?
#
loop_
_entity_poly.entity_id
_entity_poly.type
_entity_poly.pdbx_seq_one_letter_code
_entity_poly.pdbx_strand_id
1 'polypeptide(L)' 'MAAINVGLETFAESLADQGAQVIQVEWRPPASGDEKLMGILERMKSK' A
#
# COMPACT_ATOMS: atom_id res chain seq x y z
N MET A 1 -8.77 12.54 14.46
CA MET A 1 -7.55 12.00 13.83
C MET A 1 -7.92 11.60 12.40
N ALA A 2 -7.01 11.80 11.44
CA ALA A 2 -7.24 11.45 10.04
C ALA A 2 -6.13 10.51 9.53
N ALA A 3 -6.47 9.55 8.67
CA ALA A 3 -5.56 8.53 8.17
C ALA A 3 -5.51 8.52 6.64
N ILE A 4 -4.33 8.17 6.11
CA ILE A 4 -4.13 7.84 4.70
C ILE A 4 -3.72 6.38 4.67
N ASN A 5 -4.59 5.50 4.19
CA ASN A 5 -4.29 4.08 4.13
C ASN A 5 -3.59 3.74 2.81
N VAL A 6 -2.45 3.08 2.92
CA VAL A 6 -1.67 2.55 1.80
C VAL A 6 -1.47 1.07 2.08
N GLY A 7 -2.28 0.22 1.45
CA GLY A 7 -2.28 -1.21 1.74
C GLY A 7 -3.67 -1.84 1.54
N LEU A 8 -3.99 -2.81 2.39
CA LEU A 8 -5.26 -3.54 2.31
C LEU A 8 -6.44 -2.60 2.53
N GLU A 9 -7.42 -2.67 1.63
CA GLU A 9 -8.64 -1.87 1.67
C GLU A 9 -9.44 -2.11 2.96
N THR A 10 -9.44 -3.35 3.45
CA THR A 10 -10.12 -3.74 4.70
C THR A 10 -9.63 -2.99 5.95
N PHE A 11 -8.41 -2.45 5.94
CA PHE A 11 -7.94 -1.58 7.02
C PHE A 11 -8.55 -0.18 6.94
N ALA A 12 -8.77 0.37 5.75
CA ALA A 12 -9.50 1.63 5.61
C ALA A 12 -10.96 1.46 6.05
N GLU A 13 -11.61 0.36 5.66
CA GLU A 13 -12.97 0.02 6.09
C GLU A 13 -13.08 -0.06 7.62
N SER A 14 -12.17 -0.80 8.26
CA SER A 14 -12.15 -0.94 9.72
C SER A 14 -12.01 0.40 10.46
N LEU A 15 -11.27 1.35 9.89
CA LEU A 15 -11.11 2.70 10.46
C LEU A 15 -12.37 3.55 10.22
N ALA A 16 -12.99 3.44 9.05
CA ALA A 16 -14.23 4.13 8.73
C ALA A 16 -15.38 3.68 9.65
N ASP A 17 -15.47 2.38 9.94
CA ASP A 17 -16.47 1.80 10.86
C ASP A 17 -16.33 2.32 12.29
N GLN A 18 -15.12 2.71 12.69
CA GLN A 18 -14.84 3.36 13.99
C GLN A 18 -15.09 4.87 13.96
N GLY A 19 -15.55 5.43 12.84
CA GLY A 19 -15.82 6.85 12.65
C GLY A 19 -14.57 7.70 12.40
N ALA A 20 -13.42 7.10 12.09
CA ALA A 20 -12.22 7.84 11.74
C ALA A 20 -12.32 8.39 10.29
N GLN A 21 -11.79 9.59 10.07
CA GLN A 21 -11.65 10.13 8.73
C GLN A 21 -10.46 9.42 8.03
N VAL A 22 -10.72 8.66 6.97
CA VAL A 22 -9.70 7.90 6.27
C VAL A 22 -9.87 8.02 4.75
N ILE A 23 -8.76 8.05 4.01
CA ILE A 23 -8.73 7.90 2.56
C ILE A 23 -7.92 6.67 2.18
N GLN A 24 -8.41 5.88 1.22
CA GLN A 24 -7.69 4.76 0.64
C GLN A 24 -6.88 5.23 -0.56
N VAL A 25 -5.58 4.92 -0.58
CA VAL A 25 -4.72 5.19 -1.74
C VAL A 25 -4.60 3.92 -2.56
N GLU A 26 -4.98 4.01 -3.84
CA GLU A 26 -4.66 2.96 -4.83
C GLU A 26 -3.17 3.00 -5.19
N TRP A 27 -2.33 2.45 -4.32
CA TRP A 27 -0.90 2.34 -4.57
C TRP A 27 -0.54 1.01 -5.23
N ARG A 28 0.40 1.07 -6.19
CA ARG A 28 1.01 -0.11 -6.82
C ARG A 28 2.53 0.05 -6.84
N PRO A 29 3.31 -1.04 -6.69
CA PRO A 29 4.76 -0.96 -6.75
C PRO A 29 5.24 -0.52 -8.14
N PRO A 30 6.35 0.23 -8.25
CA PRO A 30 6.87 0.74 -9.53
C PRO A 30 7.15 -0.33 -10.59
N ALA A 31 7.39 -1.57 -10.17
CA ALA A 31 7.70 -2.72 -11.03
C ALA A 31 6.50 -3.62 -11.32
N SER A 32 5.26 -3.16 -11.08
CA SER A 32 4.03 -3.99 -11.10
C SER A 32 3.93 -4.91 -12.33
N GLY A 33 4.28 -6.19 -12.15
CA GLY A 33 4.17 -7.25 -13.18
C GLY A 33 5.40 -7.49 -14.05
N ASP A 34 6.43 -6.64 -14.00
CA ASP A 34 7.70 -6.86 -14.71
C ASP A 34 8.67 -7.62 -13.81
N GLU A 35 8.80 -8.93 -14.07
CA GLU A 35 9.65 -9.84 -13.28
C GLU A 35 11.11 -9.37 -13.19
N LYS A 36 11.62 -8.73 -14.25
CA LYS A 36 13.01 -8.24 -14.28
C LYS A 36 13.18 -7.03 -13.37
N LEU A 37 12.26 -6.07 -13.42
CA LEU A 37 12.28 -4.92 -12.52
C LEU A 37 12.04 -5.32 -11.07
N MET A 38 11.15 -6.29 -10.83
CA MET A 38 10.95 -6.90 -9.50
C MET A 38 12.25 -7.51 -8.96
N GLY A 39 12.98 -8.25 -9.80
CA GLY A 39 14.27 -8.83 -9.42
C GLY A 39 15.32 -7.78 -9.04
N ILE A 40 15.31 -6.60 -9.66
CA ILE A 40 16.19 -5.49 -9.29
C ILE A 40 15.77 -4.90 -7.92
N LEU A 41 14.47 -4.65 -7.71
CA LEU A 41 13.96 -4.10 -6.45
C LEU A 41 14.24 -5.02 -5.26
N GLU A 42 14.08 -6.34 -5.42
CA GLU A 42 14.37 -7.30 -4.34
C GLU A 42 15.86 -7.30 -3.95
N ARG A 43 16.77 -7.15 -4.92
CA ARG A 43 18.21 -7.00 -4.63
C ARG A 43 18.54 -5.70 -3.88
N MET A 44 17.73 -4.66 -4.05
CA MET A 44 17.91 -3.38 -3.33
C MET A 44 17.41 -3.47 -1.88
N LYS A 45 16.38 -4.29 -1.60
CA LYS A 45 15.84 -4.49 -0.25
C LYS A 45 16.73 -5.32 0.68
N SER A 46 17.60 -6.20 0.14
CA SER A 46 18.43 -7.09 0.98
C SER A 46 19.69 -6.43 1.57
N LYS A 47 19.66 -5.11 1.81
CA LYS A 47 20.75 -4.36 2.44
C LYS A 47 20.31 -3.70 3.73
#